data_AF-A0AAD7HN85-F1
#
_entry.id   AF-A0AAD7HN85-F1
#
_cell.length_a   1.000
_cell.length_b   1.000
_cell.length_c   1.000
_cell.angle_alpha   90.00
_cell.angle_beta   90.00
_cell.angle_gamma   90.00
#
_symmetry.space_group_name_H-M   'P 1'
#
loop_
_entity.id
_entity.type
_entity.pdbx_description
1 polymer ?
#
loop_
_entity_poly.entity_id
_entity_poly.type
_entity_poly.pdbx_seq_one_letter_code
_entity_poly.pdbx_strand_id
1 'polypeptide(L)'
;MPVPIRSQQDRVRWVVTVLAALVQYIVLGVALYITPQYIKTDMHTSALSGRAWLDELLDPEGHPDRIYIAMGMRHHVFLALIFQIRALGYMEAQNVQIMLDQSLAIFLYTCVTGLAIDHVSERFQHSRSTISE
;
A
#
# COMPACT_ATOMS: atom_id res chain seq x y z
N MET A 1 54.08 3.78 43.73
CA MET A 1 52.72 4.34 43.87
C MET A 1 51.75 3.45 43.10
N PRO A 2 50.80 2.76 43.76
CA PRO A 2 49.79 1.97 43.06
C PRO A 2 48.70 2.91 42.51
N VAL A 3 48.40 2.79 41.22
CA VAL A 3 47.30 3.50 40.55
C VAL A 3 45.96 2.96 41.10
N PRO A 4 44.95 3.80 41.40
CA PRO A 4 43.71 3.35 42.01
C PRO A 4 42.90 2.48 41.04
N ILE A 5 42.84 1.18 41.33
CA ILE A 5 42.17 0.09 40.58
C ILE A 5 40.70 0.43 40.26
N ARG A 6 40.04 1.22 41.12
CA ARG A 6 38.64 1.66 40.97
C ARG A 6 38.43 2.54 39.72
N SER A 7 39.38 3.43 39.42
CA SER A 7 39.31 4.30 38.22
C SER A 7 39.45 3.52 36.91
N GLN A 8 40.20 2.41 36.93
CA GLN A 8 40.38 1.54 35.77
C GLN A 8 39.11 0.72 35.52
N GLN A 9 38.47 0.19 36.56
CA GLN A 9 37.19 -0.51 36.44
C GLN A 9 36.07 0.39 35.93
N ASP A 10 35.97 1.63 36.42
CA ASP A 10 34.94 2.57 35.97
C ASP A 10 35.13 2.97 34.50
N ARG A 11 36.38 3.16 34.05
CA ARG A 11 36.70 3.40 32.63
C ARG A 11 36.31 2.22 31.75
N VAL A 12 36.61 1.00 32.18
CA VAL A 12 36.24 -0.22 31.43
C VAL A 12 34.72 -0.35 31.34
N ARG A 13 33.99 -0.12 32.44
CA ARG A 13 32.52 -0.14 32.43
C ARG A 13 31.95 0.91 31.47
N TRP A 14 32.49 2.12 31.48
CA TRP A 14 32.06 3.20 30.59
C TRP A 14 32.28 2.85 29.11
N VAL A 15 33.46 2.33 28.78
CA VAL A 15 33.79 1.87 27.42
C VAL A 15 32.84 0.74 26.98
N VAL A 16 32.58 -0.24 27.85
CA VAL A 16 31.64 -1.34 27.55
C VAL A 16 30.23 -0.81 27.33
N THR A 17 29.74 0.15 28.13
CA THR A 17 28.40 0.73 27.94
C THR A 17 28.27 1.51 26.64
N VAL A 18 29.31 2.25 26.23
CA VAL A 18 29.31 2.97 24.95
C VAL A 18 29.32 2.02 23.77
N LEU A 19 30.16 0.98 23.82
CA LEU A 19 30.21 -0.03 22.78
C LEU A 19 28.88 -0.78 22.66
N ALA A 20 28.25 -1.14 23.78
CA ALA A 20 26.92 -1.75 23.78
C ALA A 20 25.86 -0.83 23.19
N ALA A 21 25.87 0.47 23.52
CA ALA A 21 24.94 1.45 22.96
C ALA A 21 25.13 1.64 21.45
N LEU A 22 26.39 1.66 20.97
CA LEU A 22 26.70 1.73 19.53
C LEU A 22 26.17 0.50 18.80
N VAL A 23 26.38 -0.70 19.35
CA VAL A 23 25.84 -1.94 18.78
C VAL A 23 24.31 -1.88 18.72
N GLN A 24 23.64 -1.44 19.79
CA GLN A 24 22.19 -1.30 19.81
C GLN A 24 21.68 -0.31 18.74
N TYR A 25 22.39 0.80 18.54
CA TYR A 25 22.03 1.79 17.52
C TYR A 25 22.19 1.24 16.10
N ILE A 26 23.26 0.48 15.85
CA ILE A 26 23.49 -0.18 14.56
C ILE A 26 22.41 -1.23 14.31
N VAL A 27 22.07 -2.07 15.29
CA VAL A 27 21.01 -3.08 15.16
C VAL A 27 19.66 -2.42 14.87
N LEU A 28 19.33 -1.33 15.54
CA LEU A 28 18.10 -0.59 15.28
C LEU A 28 18.08 0.01 13.86
N GLY A 29 19.17 0.62 13.42
CA GLY A 29 19.30 1.16 12.07
C GLY A 29 19.17 0.09 10.99
N VAL A 30 19.80 -1.06 11.19
CA VAL A 30 19.70 -2.22 10.31
C VAL A 30 18.28 -2.77 10.28
N ALA A 31 17.61 -2.89 11.44
CA ALA A 31 16.23 -3.32 11.49
C ALA A 31 15.32 -2.37 10.68
N LEU A 32 15.40 -1.05 10.91
CA LEU A 32 14.62 -0.07 10.16
C LEU A 32 14.87 -0.10 8.66
N TYR A 33 16.10 -0.40 8.22
CA TYR A 33 16.45 -0.52 6.81
C TYR A 33 15.92 -1.81 6.18
N ILE A 34 16.02 -2.95 6.87
CA ILE A 34 15.66 -4.26 6.32
C ILE A 34 14.15 -4.55 6.45
N THR A 35 13.48 -4.08 7.49
CA THR A 35 12.03 -4.31 7.71
C THR A 35 11.17 -4.04 6.48
N PRO A 36 11.25 -2.87 5.78
CA PRO A 36 10.44 -2.63 4.59
C PRO A 36 10.82 -3.50 3.38
N GLN A 37 12.05 -4.05 3.36
CA GLN A 37 12.50 -4.95 2.28
C GLN A 37 12.13 -6.41 2.56
N TYR A 38 11.95 -6.79 3.82
CA TYR A 38 11.64 -8.15 4.24
C TYR A 38 10.14 -8.38 4.42
N ILE A 39 9.38 -7.35 4.79
CA ILE A 39 7.91 -7.37 4.74
C ILE A 39 7.52 -7.32 3.26
N LYS A 40 7.44 -8.49 2.65
CA LYS A 40 6.81 -8.67 1.33
C LYS A 40 5.32 -8.51 1.53
N THR A 41 4.75 -7.36 1.15
CA THR A 41 3.37 -6.99 1.46
C THR A 41 2.30 -7.78 0.69
N ASP A 42 2.54 -8.96 0.15
CA ASP A 42 1.66 -9.57 -0.88
C ASP A 42 1.32 -8.58 -2.05
N MET A 43 0.91 -9.06 -3.20
CA MET A 43 0.59 -8.16 -4.33
C MET A 43 -0.87 -8.28 -4.76
N HIS A 44 -1.50 -9.41 -4.41
CA HIS A 44 -2.90 -9.71 -4.66
C HIS A 44 -3.44 -10.47 -3.45
N THR A 45 -4.31 -9.82 -2.68
CA THR A 45 -5.05 -10.41 -1.56
C THR A 45 -6.55 -10.47 -1.82
N SER A 46 -7.06 -9.81 -2.87
CA SER A 46 -8.49 -9.73 -3.19
C SER A 46 -9.07 -11.02 -3.76
N ALA A 47 -10.31 -11.27 -3.34
CA ALA A 47 -11.23 -12.20 -3.98
C ALA A 47 -11.79 -11.62 -5.29
N LEU A 48 -12.30 -12.47 -6.17
CA LEU A 48 -12.78 -12.17 -7.54
C LEU A 48 -13.90 -11.11 -7.69
N SER A 49 -14.30 -10.38 -6.63
CA SER A 49 -15.31 -9.31 -6.74
C SER A 49 -14.65 -7.95 -6.92
N GLY A 50 -15.23 -7.10 -7.79
CA GLY A 50 -14.68 -5.76 -8.05
C GLY A 50 -14.63 -4.86 -6.80
N ARG A 51 -15.58 -5.03 -5.86
CA ARG A 51 -15.61 -4.32 -4.57
C ARG A 51 -14.42 -4.69 -3.68
N ALA A 52 -14.19 -6.00 -3.46
CA ALA A 52 -13.08 -6.48 -2.65
C ALA A 52 -11.71 -6.13 -3.29
N TRP A 53 -11.67 -6.07 -4.61
CA TRP A 53 -10.49 -5.59 -5.34
C TRP A 53 -10.21 -4.10 -5.10
N LEU A 54 -11.23 -3.23 -5.07
CA LEU A 54 -11.04 -1.83 -4.69
C LEU A 54 -10.62 -1.65 -3.24
N ASP A 55 -11.25 -2.41 -2.34
CA ASP A 55 -10.91 -2.34 -0.92
C ASP A 55 -9.44 -2.72 -0.70
N GLU A 56 -8.92 -3.71 -1.43
CA GLU A 56 -7.48 -4.02 -1.46
C GLU A 56 -6.64 -2.87 -2.04
N LEU A 57 -7.13 -2.24 -3.11
CA LEU A 57 -6.37 -1.24 -3.85
C LEU A 57 -6.30 0.12 -3.13
N LEU A 58 -7.29 0.39 -2.29
CA LEU A 58 -7.42 1.59 -1.44
C LEU A 58 -6.90 1.36 -0.01
N ASP A 59 -6.45 0.15 0.31
CA ASP A 59 -5.89 -0.17 1.61
C ASP A 59 -4.62 0.66 1.88
N PRO A 60 -4.60 1.51 2.93
CA PRO A 60 -3.42 2.31 3.30
C PRO A 60 -2.20 1.45 3.67
N GLU A 61 -2.42 0.22 4.13
CA GLU A 61 -1.38 -0.73 4.49
C GLU A 61 -0.95 -1.62 3.30
N GLY A 62 -1.63 -1.47 2.16
CA GLY A 62 -1.36 -2.19 0.92
C GLY A 62 -0.07 -1.75 0.20
N HIS A 63 0.40 -2.57 -0.74
CA HIS A 63 1.60 -2.26 -1.52
C HIS A 63 1.39 -1.01 -2.40
N PRO A 64 2.21 0.04 -2.28
CA PRO A 64 1.96 1.35 -2.90
C PRO A 64 1.93 1.30 -4.43
N ASP A 65 2.64 0.34 -5.04
CA ASP A 65 2.67 0.18 -6.49
C ASP A 65 1.42 -0.54 -7.04
N ARG A 66 0.57 -1.16 -6.21
CA ARG A 66 -0.62 -1.89 -6.68
C ARG A 66 -1.55 -0.97 -7.48
N ILE A 67 -1.83 0.22 -6.95
CA ILE A 67 -2.69 1.21 -7.63
C ILE A 67 -2.03 1.81 -8.87
N TYR A 68 -0.71 1.98 -8.84
CA TYR A 68 0.03 2.46 -10.00
C TYR A 68 0.05 1.42 -11.14
N ILE A 69 0.26 0.16 -10.81
CA ILE A 69 0.21 -0.95 -11.78
C ILE A 69 -1.20 -1.15 -12.32
N ALA A 70 -2.22 -1.04 -11.47
CA ALA A 70 -3.60 -1.26 -11.84
C ALA A 70 -4.21 -0.09 -12.64
N MET A 71 -4.00 1.15 -12.21
CA MET A 71 -4.69 2.34 -12.75
C MET A 71 -3.74 3.37 -13.37
N GLY A 72 -2.42 3.12 -13.39
CA GLY A 72 -1.44 4.05 -13.94
C GLY A 72 -1.25 5.34 -13.12
N MET A 73 -1.83 5.42 -11.91
CA MET A 73 -1.81 6.62 -11.08
C MET A 73 -1.61 6.31 -9.60
N ARG A 74 -1.19 7.30 -8.82
CA ARG A 74 -1.01 7.17 -7.36
C ARG A 74 -2.35 7.26 -6.64
N HIS A 75 -2.43 6.65 -5.45
CA HIS A 75 -3.64 6.60 -4.62
C HIS A 75 -4.32 7.95 -4.40
N HIS A 76 -3.56 8.98 -4.04
CA HIS A 76 -4.11 10.32 -3.81
C HIS A 76 -4.69 10.97 -5.08
N VAL A 77 -4.14 10.64 -6.27
CA VAL A 77 -4.65 11.17 -7.55
C VAL A 77 -6.00 10.56 -7.88
N PHE A 78 -6.15 9.25 -7.64
CA PHE A 78 -7.41 8.54 -7.81
C PHE A 78 -8.51 9.09 -6.89
N LEU A 79 -8.20 9.31 -5.60
CA LEU A 79 -9.14 9.91 -4.66
C LEU A 79 -9.53 11.35 -5.04
N ALA A 80 -8.56 12.15 -5.51
CA ALA A 80 -8.83 13.50 -5.99
C ALA A 80 -9.76 13.50 -7.23
N LEU A 81 -9.57 12.54 -8.13
CA LEU A 81 -10.44 12.34 -9.30
C LEU A 81 -11.88 12.00 -8.87
N ILE A 82 -12.06 11.04 -7.94
CA ILE A 82 -13.39 10.71 -7.39
C ILE A 82 -14.04 11.94 -6.75
N PHE A 83 -13.27 12.68 -5.94
CA PHE A 83 -13.76 13.88 -5.29
C PHE A 83 -14.23 14.93 -6.31
N GLN A 84 -13.46 15.15 -7.37
CA GLN A 84 -13.82 16.09 -8.43
C GLN A 84 -15.08 15.66 -9.18
N ILE A 85 -15.22 14.37 -9.50
CA ILE A 85 -16.40 13.84 -10.19
C ILE A 85 -17.65 13.99 -9.31
N ARG A 86 -17.54 13.72 -8.01
CA ARG A 86 -18.63 13.96 -7.06
C ARG A 86 -18.98 15.44 -6.94
N ALA A 87 -17.99 16.32 -6.93
CA ALA A 87 -18.18 17.77 -6.91
C ALA A 87 -18.88 18.30 -8.18
N LEU A 88 -18.73 17.60 -9.31
CA LEU A 88 -19.43 17.90 -10.57
C LEU A 88 -20.90 17.45 -10.58
N GLY A 89 -21.40 16.85 -9.49
CA GLY A 89 -22.83 16.50 -9.34
C GLY A 89 -23.19 15.07 -9.71
N TYR A 90 -22.21 14.21 -9.99
CA TYR A 90 -22.44 12.77 -10.11
C TYR A 90 -22.65 12.17 -8.71
N MET A 91 -23.90 12.21 -8.24
CA MET A 91 -24.34 11.52 -7.04
C MET A 91 -24.69 10.07 -7.39
N GLU A 92 -24.28 9.12 -6.55
CA GLU A 92 -24.66 7.71 -6.65
C GLU A 92 -26.18 7.59 -6.69
N ALA A 93 -26.71 6.99 -7.77
CA ALA A 93 -28.08 6.54 -7.77
C ALA A 93 -28.21 5.46 -6.70
N GLN A 94 -29.13 5.65 -5.77
CA GLN A 94 -29.34 4.85 -4.55
C GLN A 94 -29.60 3.34 -4.78
N ASN A 95 -29.67 2.91 -6.05
CA ASN A 95 -30.03 1.57 -6.52
C ASN A 95 -29.06 0.96 -7.55
N VAL A 96 -27.92 1.58 -7.87
CA VAL A 96 -26.94 0.95 -8.78
C VAL A 96 -26.00 0.09 -7.96
N GLN A 97 -26.01 -1.21 -8.26
CA GLN A 97 -25.28 -2.26 -7.55
C GLN A 97 -23.73 -2.12 -7.66
N ILE A 98 -23.27 -1.10 -8.40
CA ILE A 98 -21.87 -0.70 -8.56
C ILE A 98 -21.74 0.73 -8.08
N MET A 99 -20.88 0.97 -7.09
CA MET A 99 -20.56 2.32 -6.66
C MET A 99 -19.66 3.02 -7.70
N LEU A 100 -19.72 4.36 -7.73
CA LEU A 100 -19.01 5.19 -8.72
C LEU A 100 -17.50 4.94 -8.70
N ASP A 101 -16.95 4.66 -7.51
CA ASP A 101 -15.55 4.29 -7.30
C ASP A 101 -15.18 3.04 -8.11
N GLN A 102 -16.07 2.05 -8.16
CA GLN A 102 -15.86 0.77 -8.79
C GLN A 102 -15.94 0.83 -10.30
N SER A 103 -16.96 1.50 -10.85
CA SER A 103 -17.03 1.72 -12.29
C SER A 103 -15.83 2.51 -12.79
N LEU A 104 -15.40 3.54 -12.05
CA LEU A 104 -14.25 4.36 -12.42
C LEU A 104 -12.93 3.57 -12.37
N ALA A 105 -12.74 2.76 -11.33
CA ALA A 105 -11.54 1.92 -11.22
C ALA A 105 -11.47 0.84 -12.31
N ILE A 106 -12.60 0.20 -12.66
CA ILE A 106 -12.68 -0.77 -13.76
C ILE A 106 -12.40 -0.09 -15.11
N PHE A 107 -12.95 1.12 -15.33
CA PHE A 107 -12.69 1.90 -16.52
C PHE A 107 -11.20 2.22 -16.68
N LEU A 108 -10.57 2.78 -15.63
CA LEU A 108 -9.14 3.10 -15.64
C LEU A 108 -8.27 1.86 -15.84
N TYR A 109 -8.62 0.75 -15.19
CA TYR A 109 -7.94 -0.52 -15.36
C TYR A 109 -8.01 -1.01 -16.81
N THR A 110 -9.18 -0.94 -17.45
CA THR A 110 -9.36 -1.28 -18.86
C THR A 110 -8.51 -0.38 -19.77
N CYS A 111 -8.48 0.93 -19.50
CA CYS A 111 -7.69 1.89 -20.27
C CYS A 111 -6.17 1.64 -20.17
N VAL A 112 -5.67 1.29 -18.98
CA VAL A 112 -4.23 1.09 -18.73
C VAL A 112 -3.75 -0.26 -19.23
N THR A 113 -4.56 -1.31 -19.06
CA THR A 113 -4.18 -2.68 -19.46
C THR A 113 -4.51 -2.99 -20.91
N GLY A 114 -5.40 -2.22 -21.55
CA GLY A 114 -5.84 -2.49 -22.92
C GLY A 114 -6.56 -3.83 -23.08
N LEU A 115 -7.03 -4.42 -21.97
CA LEU A 115 -7.72 -5.71 -21.98
C LEU A 115 -9.11 -5.56 -22.61
N ALA A 116 -9.50 -6.55 -23.42
CA ALA A 116 -10.85 -6.65 -23.92
C ALA A 116 -11.85 -6.81 -22.75
N ILE A 117 -13.04 -6.23 -22.91
CA ILE A 117 -14.13 -6.26 -21.93
C ILE A 117 -14.46 -7.70 -21.49
N ASP A 118 -14.26 -8.68 -22.37
CA ASP A 118 -14.44 -10.10 -22.07
C ASP A 118 -13.50 -10.59 -20.95
N HIS A 119 -12.20 -10.30 -21.04
CA HIS A 119 -11.23 -10.68 -20.00
C HIS A 119 -11.45 -9.92 -18.69
N VAL A 120 -11.93 -8.67 -18.77
CA VAL A 120 -12.29 -7.87 -17.59
C VAL A 120 -13.54 -8.43 -16.92
N SER A 121 -14.55 -8.84 -17.71
CA SER A 121 -15.77 -9.47 -17.20
C SER A 121 -15.51 -10.81 -16.53
N GLU A 122 -14.59 -11.61 -17.09
CA GLU A 122 -14.16 -12.89 -16.52
C GLU A 122 -13.38 -12.68 -15.22
N ARG A 123 -12.52 -11.66 -15.16
CA ARG A 123 -11.74 -11.30 -13.96
C ARG A 123 -12.62 -10.84 -12.79
N PHE A 124 -13.65 -10.03 -13.07
CA PHE A 124 -14.48 -9.41 -12.03
C PHE A 124 -15.84 -10.09 -11.81
N GLN A 125 -16.09 -11.21 -12.47
CA GLN A 125 -17.36 -11.97 -12.41
C GLN A 125 -18.62 -11.11 -12.62
N HIS A 126 -18.50 -10.03 -13.40
CA HIS A 126 -19.61 -9.14 -13.73
C HIS A 126 -20.14 -9.44 -15.14
N SER A 127 -21.46 -9.38 -15.33
CA SER A 127 -22.06 -9.48 -16.65
C SER A 127 -21.65 -8.29 -17.54
N ARG A 128 -21.49 -8.52 -18.85
CA ARG A 128 -21.10 -7.47 -19.82
C ARG A 128 -21.95 -6.19 -19.72
N SER A 129 -23.24 -6.33 -19.43
CA SER A 129 -24.18 -5.21 -19.24
C SER A 129 -23.79 -4.27 -18.10
N THR A 130 -23.16 -4.81 -17.06
CA THR A 130 -22.75 -4.11 -15.83
C THR A 130 -21.42 -3.35 -16.01
N ILE A 131 -20.67 -3.64 -17.08
CA ILE A 131 -19.39 -2.99 -17.39
C ILE A 131 -19.57 -1.91 -18.47
N SER A 132 -20.58 -2.03 -19.32
CA SER A 132 -20.87 -1.13 -20.43
C SER A 132 -21.85 0.01 -20.11
N GLU A 133 -22.52 -0.06 -18.96
CA GLU A 133 -23.53 0.90 -18.50
C GLU A 133 -22.91 1.91 -17.53
#